data_AF-A0A3R8S2Y7-F1
#
_entry.id   AF-A0A3R8S2Y7-F1
#
_cell.length_a   1.000
_cell.length_b   1.000
_cell.length_c   1.000
_cell.angle_alpha   90.00
_cell.angle_beta   90.00
_cell.angle_gamma   90.00
#
_symmetry.space_group_name_H-M   'P 1'
#
loop_
_entity.id
_entity.type
_entity.pdbx_description
1 polymer ?
#
loop_
_entity_poly.entity_id
_entity_poly.type
_entity_poly.pdbx_seq_one_letter_code
_entity_poly.pdbx_strand_id
1 'polypeptide(L)'
;MKAKLTIAGLFLLFLTSCIKDYYGGGGGNEEIELTSENYLYEGSIEKYSLENRIMEIDDHLNQKDELHPDEVDALLLEKEQTSERISILEGLEKVLFGIVPPIPCDMPNNKCVPKNLRYILTDLGTEEISVQVFNANQELVAETNELSPMPDLDGYKYTEISVPEESGVLYFSIVKIDSKGMETVYFQKLGE
;
A
#
# COMPACT_ATOMS: atom_id res chain seq x y z
N MET A 1 -49.09 -24.92 -38.00
CA MET A 1 -47.80 -24.20 -38.13
C MET A 1 -47.95 -22.75 -37.69
N LYS A 2 -47.98 -22.44 -36.38
CA LYS A 2 -48.09 -21.05 -35.87
C LYS A 2 -47.21 -20.76 -34.63
N ALA A 3 -46.53 -21.77 -34.09
CA ALA A 3 -45.71 -21.64 -32.88
C ALA A 3 -44.24 -21.24 -33.14
N LYS A 4 -43.81 -21.11 -34.41
CA LYS A 4 -42.40 -20.82 -34.74
C LYS A 4 -42.07 -19.33 -34.83
N LEU A 5 -43.07 -18.45 -34.93
CA LEU A 5 -42.85 -17.00 -35.07
C LEU A 5 -42.83 -16.25 -33.73
N THR A 6 -43.44 -16.79 -32.68
CA THR A 6 -43.46 -16.16 -31.36
C THR A 6 -42.15 -16.35 -30.58
N ILE A 7 -41.35 -17.38 -30.90
CA ILE A 7 -40.07 -17.64 -30.23
C ILE A 7 -38.97 -16.67 -30.72
N ALA A 8 -39.04 -16.21 -31.97
CA ALA A 8 -38.05 -15.29 -32.53
C ALA A 8 -38.15 -13.86 -31.96
N GLY A 9 -39.34 -13.42 -31.55
CA GLY A 9 -39.54 -12.10 -30.94
C GLY A 9 -39.03 -11.99 -29.50
N LEU A 10 -39.06 -13.10 -28.74
CA LEU A 10 -38.63 -13.11 -27.34
C LEU A 10 -37.10 -13.07 -27.22
N PHE A 11 -36.36 -13.62 -28.18
CA PHE A 11 -34.89 -13.66 -28.16
C PHE A 11 -34.24 -12.29 -28.44
N LEU A 12 -34.91 -11.41 -29.19
CA LEU A 12 -34.42 -10.05 -29.48
C LEU A 12 -34.51 -9.09 -28.29
N LEU A 13 -35.42 -9.35 -27.33
CA LEU A 13 -35.53 -8.56 -26.09
C LEU A 13 -34.44 -8.89 -25.06
N PHE A 14 -33.79 -10.06 -25.16
CA PHE A 14 -32.69 -10.42 -24.27
C PHE A 14 -31.35 -9.82 -24.70
N LEU A 15 -31.18 -9.50 -25.99
CA LEU A 15 -29.93 -8.91 -26.52
C LEU A 15 -29.80 -7.41 -26.24
N THR A 16 -30.89 -6.70 -25.92
CA THR A 16 -30.84 -5.27 -25.57
C THR A 16 -30.64 -5.00 -24.07
N SER A 17 -30.67 -6.02 -23.21
CA SER A 17 -30.43 -5.85 -21.76
C SER A 17 -28.99 -6.07 -21.31
N CYS A 18 -28.09 -6.45 -22.22
CA CYS A 18 -26.66 -6.67 -21.93
C CYS A 18 -25.71 -5.72 -22.66
N ILE A 19 -26.18 -4.55 -23.11
CA ILE A 19 -25.31 -3.37 -23.19
C ILE A 19 -25.62 -2.56 -21.94
N LYS A 20 -25.25 -3.14 -20.79
CA LYS A 20 -25.13 -2.37 -19.57
C LYS A 20 -23.89 -1.53 -19.81
N ASP A 21 -24.11 -0.25 -20.07
CA ASP A 21 -23.12 0.80 -19.97
C ASP A 21 -22.14 0.43 -18.84
N TYR A 22 -20.95 -0.01 -19.21
CA TYR A 22 -19.80 0.00 -18.32
C TYR A 22 -19.30 1.45 -18.27
N TYR A 23 -20.17 2.32 -17.76
CA TYR A 23 -19.81 3.54 -17.08
C TYR A 23 -20.09 3.23 -15.61
N GLY A 24 -19.14 2.56 -14.96
CA GLY A 24 -19.14 2.38 -13.51
C GLY A 24 -18.86 3.69 -12.80
N GLY A 25 -19.61 4.75 -13.11
CA GLY A 25 -19.84 5.86 -12.20
C GLY A 25 -21.02 5.46 -11.34
N GLY A 26 -20.77 5.02 -10.11
CA GLY A 26 -21.84 4.50 -9.27
C GLY A 26 -21.40 4.14 -7.86
N GLY A 27 -20.99 5.15 -7.09
CA GLY A 27 -20.84 5.03 -5.64
C GLY A 27 -20.17 6.25 -5.01
N GLY A 28 -20.92 7.33 -4.80
CA GLY A 28 -20.53 8.47 -3.93
C GLY A 28 -19.48 9.40 -4.53
N ASN A 29 -19.91 10.53 -5.12
CA ASN A 29 -19.03 11.64 -5.49
C ASN A 29 -18.58 12.43 -4.23
N GLU A 30 -18.00 11.76 -3.24
CA GLU A 30 -17.05 12.45 -2.38
C GLU A 30 -15.73 12.45 -3.15
N GLU A 31 -15.35 13.63 -3.64
CA GLU A 31 -14.07 13.86 -4.29
C GLU A 31 -12.97 13.43 -3.31
N ILE A 32 -12.15 12.44 -3.70
CA ILE A 32 -11.04 11.97 -2.87
C ILE A 32 -9.92 12.99 -3.01
N GLU A 33 -9.84 13.90 -2.06
CA GLU A 33 -8.76 14.88 -1.98
C GLU A 33 -7.67 14.39 -1.03
N LEU A 34 -6.50 14.08 -1.59
CA LEU A 34 -5.31 13.76 -0.81
C LEU A 34 -4.73 15.02 -0.21
N THR A 35 -4.65 15.04 1.12
CA THR A 35 -4.05 16.13 1.88
C THR A 35 -2.94 15.55 2.74
N SER A 36 -1.98 16.37 3.13
CA SER A 36 -0.86 15.92 3.96
C SER A 36 -1.27 15.37 5.34
N GLU A 37 -2.56 15.47 5.71
CA GLU A 37 -3.12 15.01 6.97
C GLU A 37 -3.94 13.72 6.87
N ASN A 38 -4.18 13.18 5.66
CA ASN A 38 -5.11 12.08 5.47
C ASN A 38 -4.58 10.86 4.72
N TYR A 39 -3.31 10.84 4.30
CA TYR A 39 -2.75 9.69 3.59
C TYR A 39 -1.36 9.27 4.07
N LEU A 40 -1.06 7.99 3.90
CA LEU A 40 0.30 7.44 3.94
C LEU A 40 0.63 6.82 2.59
N TYR A 41 1.89 6.95 2.16
CA TYR A 41 2.40 6.18 1.03
C TYR A 41 3.02 4.87 1.53
N GLU A 42 2.48 3.75 1.05
CA GLU A 42 2.91 2.38 1.35
C GLU A 42 4.42 2.20 1.12
N GLY A 43 4.96 2.74 0.02
CA GLY A 43 6.39 2.66 -0.28
C GLY A 43 7.27 3.38 0.76
N SER A 44 6.78 4.43 1.42
CA SER A 44 7.50 5.07 2.52
C SER A 44 7.52 4.16 3.77
N ILE A 45 6.43 3.41 4.01
CA ILE A 45 6.35 2.43 5.11
C ILE A 45 7.31 1.26 4.85
N GLU A 46 7.30 0.72 3.62
CA GLU A 46 8.23 -0.33 3.18
C GLU A 46 9.69 0.13 3.37
N LYS A 47 10.01 1.36 2.92
CA LYS A 47 11.34 1.96 3.08
C LYS A 47 11.81 1.94 4.54
N TYR A 48 10.97 2.37 5.47
CA TYR A 48 11.31 2.36 6.90
C TYR A 48 11.56 0.96 7.46
N SER A 49 10.84 -0.05 6.95
CA SER A 49 11.08 -1.44 7.33
C SER A 49 12.43 -1.93 6.82
N LEU A 50 12.78 -1.58 5.58
CA LEU A 50 14.06 -1.93 4.97
C LEU A 50 15.24 -1.21 5.62
N GLU A 51 15.07 0.04 6.04
CA GLU A 51 16.08 0.76 6.83
C GLU A 51 16.36 0.06 8.17
N ASN A 52 15.32 -0.42 8.85
CA ASN A 52 15.51 -1.21 10.08
C ASN A 52 16.23 -2.53 9.78
N ARG A 53 15.91 -3.18 8.65
CA ARG A 53 16.59 -4.40 8.22
C ARG A 53 18.09 -4.16 7.97
N ILE A 54 18.47 -3.03 7.37
CA ILE A 54 19.88 -2.66 7.20
C ILE A 54 20.56 -2.46 8.57
N MET A 55 19.90 -1.81 9.53
CA MET A 55 20.46 -1.64 10.88
C MET A 55 20.69 -3.00 11.55
N GLU A 56 19.75 -3.93 11.45
CA GLU A 56 19.92 -5.30 11.96
C GLU A 56 21.10 -6.03 11.30
N ILE A 57 21.23 -5.92 9.97
CA ILE A 57 22.34 -6.51 9.24
C ILE A 57 23.68 -5.89 9.70
N ASP A 58 23.73 -4.57 9.89
CA ASP A 58 24.93 -3.89 10.36
C ASP A 58 25.31 -4.28 11.79
N ASP A 59 24.33 -4.40 12.68
CA ASP A 59 24.55 -4.89 14.04
C ASP A 59 25.07 -6.32 14.05
N HIS A 60 24.55 -7.18 13.16
CA HIS A 60 25.03 -8.56 13.02
C HIS A 60 26.46 -8.59 12.46
N LEU A 61 26.71 -7.81 11.40
CA LEU A 61 28.04 -7.64 10.81
C LEU A 61 29.03 -6.95 11.76
N ASN A 62 28.62 -6.29 12.83
CA ASN A 62 29.54 -5.73 13.82
C ASN A 62 29.98 -6.76 14.88
N GLN A 63 29.31 -7.91 14.95
CA GLN A 63 29.62 -9.04 15.84
C GLN A 63 30.57 -10.07 15.16
N LYS A 64 31.44 -9.60 14.23
CA LYS A 64 32.20 -10.43 13.27
C LYS A 64 32.99 -11.60 13.83
N ASP A 65 33.44 -11.52 15.09
CA ASP A 65 34.22 -12.59 15.72
C ASP A 65 33.40 -13.89 15.88
N GLU A 66 32.08 -13.82 15.68
CA GLU A 66 31.15 -14.95 15.79
C GLU A 66 30.65 -15.49 14.43
N LEU A 67 30.94 -14.82 13.31
CA LEU A 67 30.35 -15.13 12.01
C LEU A 67 31.28 -15.95 11.10
N HIS A 68 30.69 -16.91 10.39
CA HIS A 68 31.38 -17.62 9.31
C HIS A 68 31.53 -16.70 8.06
N PRO A 69 32.61 -16.83 7.26
CA PRO A 69 32.79 -16.01 6.05
C PRO A 69 31.60 -16.04 5.07
N ASP A 70 31.00 -17.21 4.85
CA ASP A 70 29.85 -17.36 3.94
C ASP A 70 28.61 -16.57 4.44
N GLU A 71 28.45 -16.44 5.75
CA GLU A 71 27.38 -15.65 6.36
C GLU A 71 27.61 -14.15 6.19
N VAL A 72 28.86 -13.71 6.33
CA VAL A 72 29.26 -12.32 6.07
C VAL A 72 28.95 -11.94 4.62
N ASP A 73 29.31 -12.79 3.66
CA ASP A 73 29.05 -12.54 2.24
C ASP A 73 27.55 -12.50 1.93
N ALA A 74 26.76 -13.40 2.54
CA ALA A 74 25.30 -13.39 2.39
C ALA A 74 24.65 -12.11 2.95
N LEU A 75 25.07 -11.66 4.14
CA LEU A 75 24.59 -10.44 4.77
C LEU A 75 24.95 -9.19 3.96
N LEU A 76 26.16 -9.14 3.40
CA LEU A 76 26.57 -8.03 2.53
C LEU A 76 25.73 -7.96 1.25
N LEU A 77 25.46 -9.11 0.62
CA LEU A 77 24.59 -9.18 -0.55
C LEU A 77 23.17 -8.74 -0.22
N GLU A 78 22.61 -9.21 0.90
CA GLU A 78 21.28 -8.81 1.36
C GLU A 78 21.21 -7.29 1.61
N LYS A 79 22.24 -6.72 2.24
CA LYS A 79 22.33 -5.27 2.47
C LYS A 79 22.37 -4.47 1.17
N GLU A 80 23.12 -4.94 0.18
CA GLU A 80 23.20 -4.30 -1.14
C GLU A 80 21.83 -4.30 -1.83
N GLN A 81 21.16 -5.45 -1.88
CA GLN A 81 19.82 -5.59 -2.48
C GLN A 81 18.78 -4.73 -1.75
N THR A 82 18.84 -4.69 -0.42
CA THR A 82 17.96 -3.86 0.41
C THR A 82 18.18 -2.37 0.14
N SER A 83 19.44 -1.94 -0.01
CA SER A 83 19.81 -0.55 -0.33
C SER A 83 19.36 -0.14 -1.73
N GLU A 84 19.44 -1.05 -2.71
CA GLU A 84 18.91 -0.83 -4.05
C GLU A 84 17.39 -0.62 -4.02
N ARG A 85 16.67 -1.47 -3.26
CA ARG A 85 15.22 -1.33 -3.09
C ARG A 85 14.83 -0.01 -2.45
N ILE A 86 15.52 0.42 -1.39
CA ILE A 86 15.31 1.74 -0.77
C ILE A 86 15.49 2.86 -1.80
N SER A 87 16.54 2.79 -2.62
CA SER A 87 16.82 3.81 -3.65
C SER A 87 15.69 3.91 -4.70
N ILE A 88 15.07 2.77 -5.06
CA ILE A 88 13.90 2.75 -5.94
C ILE A 88 12.71 3.44 -5.26
N LEU A 89 12.43 3.10 -4.00
CA LEU A 89 11.32 3.69 -3.23
C LEU A 89 11.47 5.20 -3.05
N GLU A 90 12.67 5.70 -2.77
CA GLU A 90 12.96 7.13 -2.70
C GLU A 90 12.72 7.84 -4.05
N GLY A 91 13.04 7.17 -5.16
CA GLY A 91 12.77 7.68 -6.50
C GLY A 91 11.28 7.86 -6.75
N LEU A 92 10.46 6.86 -6.37
CA LEU A 92 9.01 6.90 -6.49
C LEU A 92 8.39 7.96 -5.57
N GLU A 93 8.87 8.05 -4.33
CA GLU A 93 8.43 9.03 -3.34
C GLU A 93 8.66 10.48 -3.83
N LYS A 94 9.83 10.76 -4.44
CA LYS A 94 10.11 12.07 -5.04
C LYS A 94 9.16 12.42 -6.18
N VAL A 95 8.75 11.44 -6.99
CA VAL A 95 7.76 11.66 -8.06
C VAL A 95 6.38 11.93 -7.46
N LEU A 96 5.95 11.12 -6.50
CA LEU A 96 4.66 11.28 -5.81
C LEU A 96 4.55 12.65 -5.13
N PHE A 97 5.57 13.07 -4.39
CA PHE A 97 5.56 14.33 -3.65
C PHE A 97 5.74 15.58 -4.54
N GLY A 98 6.03 15.39 -5.83
CA GLY A 98 5.86 16.45 -6.83
C GLY A 98 4.41 16.70 -7.21
N ILE A 99 3.49 15.78 -6.87
CA ILE A 99 2.07 15.80 -7.24
C ILE A 99 1.17 15.99 -6.00
N VAL A 100 1.49 15.28 -4.91
CA VAL A 100 0.72 15.25 -3.66
C VAL A 100 1.55 15.92 -2.56
N PRO A 101 0.96 16.77 -1.69
CA PRO A 101 1.71 17.43 -0.64
C PRO A 101 2.29 16.42 0.36
N PRO A 102 3.60 16.49 0.67
CA PRO A 102 4.21 15.57 1.62
C PRO A 102 3.62 15.77 3.02
N ILE A 103 3.63 14.69 3.82
CA ILE A 103 3.18 14.71 5.21
C ILE A 103 4.11 15.64 6.01
N PRO A 104 3.62 16.72 6.65
CA PRO A 104 4.43 17.54 7.52
C PRO A 104 4.80 16.71 8.75
N CYS A 105 6.04 16.25 8.79
CA CYS A 105 6.55 15.45 9.89
C CYS A 105 7.69 16.18 10.59
N ASP A 106 7.46 16.53 11.85
CA ASP A 106 8.47 17.14 12.72
C ASP A 106 9.28 16.10 13.51
N MET A 107 9.02 14.80 13.29
CA MET A 107 9.68 13.71 13.99
C MET A 107 10.96 13.25 13.30
N PRO A 108 11.97 12.77 14.05
CA PRO A 108 13.17 12.17 13.48
C PRO A 108 12.79 11.01 12.55
N ASN A 109 13.44 10.96 11.39
CA ASN A 109 13.24 9.95 10.34
C ASN A 109 11.85 9.95 9.67
N ASN A 110 11.06 11.02 9.80
CA ASN A 110 9.78 11.19 9.09
C ASN A 110 8.73 10.09 9.34
N LYS A 111 8.82 9.33 10.44
CA LYS A 111 7.92 8.20 10.77
C LYS A 111 6.58 8.66 11.40
N CYS A 112 5.96 9.68 10.84
CA CYS A 112 4.69 10.23 11.33
C CYS A 112 3.48 9.46 10.81
N VAL A 113 2.43 9.42 11.63
CA VAL A 113 1.08 9.05 11.18
C VAL A 113 0.25 10.34 11.09
N PRO A 114 -0.36 10.62 9.93
CA PRO A 114 -1.27 11.75 9.79
C PRO A 114 -2.44 11.66 10.77
N LYS A 115 -2.85 12.80 11.34
CA LYS A 115 -3.91 12.83 12.37
C LYS A 115 -5.23 12.25 11.88
N ASN A 116 -5.57 12.48 10.61
CA ASN A 116 -6.82 12.05 9.99
C ASN A 116 -6.55 10.97 8.95
N LEU A 117 -5.62 10.05 9.23
CA LEU A 117 -5.25 8.98 8.31
C LEU A 117 -6.51 8.23 7.83
N ARG A 118 -6.76 8.34 6.53
CA ARG A 118 -7.90 7.73 5.84
C ARG A 118 -7.47 6.86 4.67
N TYR A 119 -6.34 7.16 4.05
CA TYR A 119 -5.91 6.49 2.82
C TYR A 119 -4.49 5.95 2.94
N ILE A 120 -4.28 4.74 2.41
CA ILE A 120 -2.93 4.22 2.14
C ILE A 120 -2.79 4.13 0.62
N LEU A 121 -1.87 4.91 0.08
CA LEU A 121 -1.50 4.93 -1.33
C LEU A 121 -0.50 3.84 -1.65
N THR A 122 -0.70 3.14 -2.75
CA THR A 122 0.25 2.18 -3.30
C THR A 122 0.40 2.38 -4.81
N ASP A 123 1.42 1.79 -5.41
CA ASP A 123 1.64 1.85 -6.85
C ASP A 123 0.67 0.97 -7.66
N LEU A 124 0.48 1.29 -8.94
CA LEU A 124 -0.43 0.57 -9.84
C LEU A 124 -0.07 -0.91 -10.03
N GLY A 125 1.19 -1.29 -9.79
CA GLY A 125 1.67 -2.66 -9.91
C GLY A 125 1.19 -3.57 -8.78
N THR A 126 0.59 -3.02 -7.73
CA THR A 126 -0.07 -3.77 -6.66
C THR A 126 -1.41 -4.31 -7.14
N GLU A 127 -1.62 -5.62 -7.11
CA GLU A 127 -2.91 -6.25 -7.43
C GLU A 127 -3.76 -6.48 -6.17
N GLU A 128 -3.12 -6.88 -5.08
CA GLU A 128 -3.78 -7.09 -3.79
C GLU A 128 -2.97 -6.42 -2.67
N ILE A 129 -3.69 -5.86 -1.69
CA ILE A 129 -3.09 -5.35 -0.45
C ILE A 129 -3.97 -5.77 0.71
N SER A 130 -3.34 -6.15 1.83
CA SER A 130 -3.99 -6.31 3.13
C SER A 130 -3.21 -5.48 4.13
N VAL A 131 -3.90 -4.59 4.83
CA VAL A 131 -3.32 -3.76 5.88
C VAL A 131 -4.03 -4.05 7.19
N GLN A 132 -3.25 -4.37 8.21
CA GLN A 132 -3.70 -4.45 9.59
C GLN A 132 -2.94 -3.44 10.42
N VAL A 133 -3.66 -2.70 11.27
CA VAL A 133 -3.09 -1.67 12.13
C VAL A 133 -3.38 -2.02 13.58
N PHE A 134 -2.32 -2.04 14.39
CA PHE A 134 -2.38 -2.33 15.81
C PHE A 134 -1.95 -1.12 16.63
N ASN A 135 -2.53 -0.95 17.82
CA ASN A 135 -2.12 0.08 18.77
C ASN A 135 -0.90 -0.35 19.61
N ALA A 136 -0.48 0.51 20.54
CA ALA A 136 0.60 0.23 21.50
C ALA A 136 0.41 -1.05 22.35
N ASN A 137 -0.83 -1.48 22.57
CA ASN A 137 -1.18 -2.69 23.32
C ASN A 137 -1.25 -3.94 22.43
N GLN A 138 -0.89 -3.84 21.14
CA GLN A 138 -1.03 -4.90 20.13
C GLN A 138 -2.49 -5.29 19.84
N GLU A 139 -3.44 -4.40 20.12
CA GLU A 139 -4.84 -4.60 19.77
C GLU A 139 -5.07 -4.12 18.34
N LEU A 140 -5.76 -4.92 17.53
CA LEU A 140 -6.15 -4.55 16.16
C LEU A 140 -7.15 -3.38 16.21
N VAL A 141 -6.79 -2.25 15.63
CA VAL A 141 -7.60 -1.02 15.59
C VAL A 141 -8.16 -0.70 14.20
N ALA A 142 -7.54 -1.22 13.14
CA ALA A 142 -8.05 -1.11 11.78
C ALA A 142 -7.58 -2.27 10.91
N GLU A 143 -8.39 -2.65 9.93
CA GLU A 143 -8.04 -3.64 8.91
C GLU A 143 -8.72 -3.26 7.60
N THR A 144 -8.03 -3.50 6.48
CA THR A 144 -8.60 -3.38 5.15
C THR A 144 -7.88 -4.30 4.17
N ASN A 145 -8.61 -4.76 3.16
CA ASN A 145 -8.08 -5.53 2.04
C ASN A 145 -8.65 -5.06 0.68
N GLU A 146 -9.37 -3.94 0.68
CA GLU A 146 -9.97 -3.40 -0.52
C GLU A 146 -8.99 -2.46 -1.22
N LEU A 147 -8.79 -2.66 -2.53
CA LEU A 147 -7.91 -1.85 -3.33
C LEU A 147 -8.69 -1.21 -4.47
N SER A 148 -8.64 0.11 -4.55
CA SER A 148 -9.32 0.91 -5.57
C SER A 148 -8.32 1.75 -6.36
N PRO A 149 -8.56 2.03 -7.65
CA PRO A 149 -7.78 3.02 -8.39
C PRO A 149 -7.91 4.41 -7.77
N MET A 150 -6.81 5.15 -7.66
CA MET A 150 -6.88 6.54 -7.18
C MET A 150 -7.46 7.45 -8.26
N PRO A 151 -8.55 8.21 -7.99
CA PRO A 151 -9.03 9.23 -8.90
C PRO A 151 -7.95 10.30 -9.15
N ASP A 152 -7.84 10.76 -10.39
CA ASP A 152 -6.99 11.90 -10.79
C ASP A 152 -5.48 11.76 -10.48
N LEU A 153 -5.01 10.57 -10.09
CA LEU A 153 -3.60 10.26 -9.86
C LEU A 153 -3.21 8.97 -10.60
N ASP A 154 -2.91 9.12 -11.89
CA ASP A 154 -2.47 8.02 -12.75
C ASP A 154 -1.26 7.29 -12.15
N GLY A 155 -1.31 5.95 -12.15
CA GLY A 155 -0.22 5.12 -11.65
C GLY A 155 -0.29 4.78 -10.16
N TYR A 156 -1.37 5.15 -9.47
CA TYR A 156 -1.58 4.85 -8.05
C TYR A 156 -2.94 4.21 -7.78
N LYS A 157 -2.96 3.39 -6.73
CA LYS A 157 -4.15 2.80 -6.13
C LYS A 157 -4.20 3.18 -4.66
N TYR A 158 -5.33 3.00 -4.02
CA TYR A 158 -5.48 3.24 -2.59
C TYR A 158 -6.35 2.22 -1.92
N THR A 159 -6.14 2.10 -0.62
CA THR A 159 -7.07 1.46 0.30
C THR A 159 -7.54 2.49 1.33
N GLU A 160 -8.83 2.47 1.66
CA GLU A 160 -9.39 3.26 2.74
C GLU A 160 -9.19 2.52 4.06
N ILE A 161 -8.76 3.25 5.09
CA ILE A 161 -8.51 2.73 6.42
C ILE A 161 -9.09 3.70 7.45
N SER A 162 -9.76 3.15 8.47
CA SER A 162 -10.33 3.96 9.56
C SER A 162 -9.53 3.71 10.82
N VAL A 163 -8.60 4.61 11.10
CA VAL A 163 -7.77 4.56 12.32
C VAL A 163 -8.33 5.55 13.34
N PRO A 164 -8.51 5.17 14.61
CA PRO A 164 -8.97 6.10 15.65
C PRO A 164 -7.99 7.29 15.82
N GLU A 165 -8.50 8.52 15.96
CA GLU A 165 -7.68 9.75 16.07
C GLU A 165 -6.68 9.73 17.25
N GLU A 166 -6.96 8.99 18.32
CA GLU A 166 -6.15 8.96 19.55
C GLU A 166 -5.07 7.86 19.57
N SER A 167 -4.73 7.27 18.42
CA SER A 167 -4.01 5.98 18.43
C SER A 167 -2.52 6.05 18.81
N GLY A 168 -1.91 7.24 18.95
CA GLY A 168 -0.50 7.38 19.33
C GLY A 168 0.43 6.55 18.44
N VAL A 169 1.25 5.68 19.05
CA VAL A 169 2.04 4.67 18.33
C VAL A 169 1.14 3.65 17.65
N LEU A 170 1.39 3.45 16.36
CA LEU A 170 0.72 2.45 15.53
C LEU A 170 1.72 1.48 14.91
N TYR A 171 1.27 0.24 14.76
CA TYR A 171 2.01 -0.81 14.09
C TYR A 171 1.24 -1.25 12.85
N PHE A 172 1.87 -1.11 11.69
CA PHE A 172 1.30 -1.49 10.40
C PHE A 172 1.86 -2.86 10.00
N SER A 173 0.99 -3.82 9.74
CA SER A 173 1.31 -5.07 9.06
C SER A 173 0.72 -5.01 7.66
N ILE A 174 1.58 -4.99 6.65
CA ILE A 174 1.16 -4.87 5.24
C ILE A 174 1.59 -6.12 4.49
N VAL A 175 0.64 -6.72 3.79
CA VAL A 175 0.85 -7.79 2.81
C VAL A 175 0.46 -7.23 1.45
N LYS A 176 1.38 -7.28 0.50
CA LYS A 176 1.21 -6.77 -0.87
C LYS A 176 1.49 -7.88 -1.87
N ILE A 177 0.63 -8.06 -2.87
CA ILE A 177 0.85 -8.96 -4.01
C ILE A 177 0.93 -8.12 -5.28
N ASP A 178 2.01 -8.26 -6.03
CA ASP A 178 2.20 -7.54 -7.28
C ASP A 178 1.57 -8.23 -8.50
N SER A 179 1.59 -7.56 -9.65
CA SER A 179 1.10 -8.08 -10.95
C SER A 179 1.78 -9.37 -11.43
N LYS A 180 2.89 -9.79 -10.81
CA LYS A 180 3.59 -11.04 -11.09
C LYS A 180 3.24 -12.13 -10.07
N GLY A 181 2.42 -11.83 -9.07
CA GLY A 181 2.08 -12.73 -7.97
C GLY A 181 3.16 -12.80 -6.88
N MET A 182 4.10 -11.85 -6.85
CA MET A 182 5.11 -11.80 -5.80
C MET A 182 4.54 -11.15 -4.54
N GLU A 183 4.63 -11.87 -3.43
CA GLU A 183 4.21 -11.39 -2.12
C GLU A 183 5.34 -10.62 -1.43
N THR A 184 5.01 -9.47 -0.86
CA THR A 184 5.88 -8.69 0.02
C THR A 184 5.15 -8.48 1.34
N VAL A 185 5.81 -8.82 2.45
CA VAL A 185 5.26 -8.67 3.80
C VAL A 185 6.22 -7.85 4.63
N TYR A 186 5.71 -6.86 5.34
CA TYR A 186 6.51 -6.10 6.29
C TYR A 186 5.67 -5.53 7.42
N PHE A 187 6.36 -5.26 8.53
CA PHE A 187 5.79 -4.76 9.77
C PHE A 187 6.54 -3.52 10.21
N GLN A 188 5.83 -2.41 10.39
CA GLN A 188 6.46 -1.14 10.72
C GLN A 188 5.73 -0.40 11.83
N LYS A 189 6.49 -0.02 12.87
CA LYS A 189 6.06 0.95 13.87
C LYS A 189 6.14 2.36 13.30
N LEU A 190 5.05 3.12 13.39
CA LEU A 190 4.97 4.56 13.09
C LEU A 190 4.40 5.31 14.30
N GLY A 191 4.70 6.60 14.43
CA GLY A 191 4.33 7.39 15.60
C GLY A 191 5.35 7.31 16.75
N GLU A 192 5.32 8.32 17.64
CA GLU A 192 6.07 8.38 18.90
C GLU A 192 5.25 7.88 20.09
#